data_AF-A0AAV4RTA6-F1
#
_entry.id   AF-A0AAV4RTA6-F1
#
_cell.length_a   1.000
_cell.length_b   1.000
_cell.length_c   1.000
_cell.angle_alpha   90.00
_cell.angle_beta   90.00
_cell.angle_gamma   90.00
#
_symmetry.space_group_name_H-M   'P 1'
#
loop_
_entity.id
_entity.type
_entity.pdbx_description
1 polymer ?
#
loop_
_entity_poly.entity_id
_entity_poly.type
_entity_poly.pdbx_seq_one_letter_code
_entity_poly.pdbx_strand_id
1 'polypeptide(L)'
;MSPDELIKILLYMGINVTVQKDISSFIEVSSKNAELENWTYSCMSILCHTFNFYWSRWNATVSSDQLVMKYNYGEDKEGKFNHVLLTTERAVEIKCTESNTKFCDEPLNGKKYYSNIYHLLMDKNQEETVKEVDYEFVNTVFFLLSSCKLFSCS
;
A
#
# COMPACT_ATOMS: atom_id res chain seq x y z
N MET A 1 15.04 -11.82 -14.38
CA MET A 1 15.98 -11.03 -13.55
C MET A 1 15.50 -11.16 -12.13
N SER A 2 16.35 -11.54 -11.18
CA SER A 2 15.91 -11.68 -9.79
C SER A 2 15.67 -10.30 -9.14
N PRO A 3 14.75 -10.18 -8.16
CA PRO A 3 14.52 -8.92 -7.45
C PRO A 3 15.79 -8.37 -6.79
N ASP A 4 16.66 -9.24 -6.28
CA ASP A 4 17.94 -8.85 -5.67
C ASP A 4 18.92 -8.24 -6.69
N GLU A 5 18.96 -8.79 -7.91
CA GLU A 5 19.76 -8.22 -9.00
C GLU A 5 19.24 -6.83 -9.38
N LEU A 6 17.92 -6.66 -9.45
CA LEU A 6 17.31 -5.36 -9.72
C LEU A 6 17.67 -4.34 -8.65
N ILE A 7 17.55 -4.68 -7.37
CA ILE A 7 17.93 -3.80 -6.25
C ILE A 7 19.40 -3.41 -6.34
N LYS A 8 20.30 -4.36 -6.65
CA LYS A 8 21.74 -4.08 -6.83
C LYS A 8 22.00 -3.14 -8.00
N ILE A 9 21.29 -3.31 -9.12
CA ILE A 9 21.40 -2.42 -10.28
C ILE A 9 20.91 -1.01 -9.92
N LEU A 10 19.76 -0.90 -9.25
CA LEU A 10 19.23 0.39 -8.80
C LEU A 10 20.21 1.09 -7.86
N LEU A 11 20.79 0.37 -6.90
CA LEU A 11 21.82 0.88 -6.01
C LEU A 11 23.06 1.35 -6.77
N TYR A 12 23.52 0.56 -7.76
CA TYR A 12 24.65 0.94 -8.62
C TYR A 12 24.36 2.22 -9.41
N MET A 13 23.11 2.44 -9.80
CA MET A 13 22.64 3.67 -10.45
C MET A 13 22.42 4.84 -9.47
N GLY A 14 22.71 4.66 -8.18
CA GLY A 14 22.53 5.67 -7.14
C GLY A 14 21.11 5.75 -6.56
N ILE A 15 20.23 4.80 -6.88
CA ILE A 15 18.85 4.72 -6.38
C ILE A 15 18.82 3.71 -5.22
N ASN A 16 18.85 4.20 -3.99
CA ASN A 16 18.66 3.35 -2.81
C ASN A 16 17.18 3.22 -2.47
N VAL A 17 16.63 2.03 -2.73
CA VAL A 17 15.23 1.68 -2.47
C VAL A 17 15.06 0.99 -1.11
N THR A 18 16.16 0.56 -0.49
CA THR A 18 16.14 -0.22 0.75
C THR A 18 16.21 0.69 1.97
N VAL A 19 15.34 0.42 2.94
CA VAL A 19 15.46 1.03 4.28
C VAL A 19 16.58 0.29 5.00
N GLN A 20 17.76 0.92 5.06
CA GLN A 20 18.90 0.34 5.75
C GLN A 20 18.59 0.18 7.24
N LYS A 21 19.08 -0.93 7.81
CA LYS A 21 18.86 -1.31 9.22
C LYS A 21 19.29 -0.22 10.21
N ASP A 22 20.30 0.57 9.84
CA ASP A 22 20.87 1.65 10.65
C ASP A 22 20.09 2.98 10.57
N ILE A 23 19.09 3.09 9.70
CA ILE A 23 18.22 4.28 9.61
C ILE A 23 17.23 4.33 10.78
N SER A 24 16.98 3.19 11.43
CA SER A 24 16.10 3.09 12.60
C SER A 24 16.56 3.92 13.80
N SER A 25 17.84 4.31 13.86
CA SER A 25 18.34 5.26 14.87
C SER A 25 18.14 6.73 14.51
N PHE A 26 17.81 7.04 13.25
CA PHE A 26 17.69 8.40 12.72
C PHE A 26 16.27 8.80 12.31
N ILE A 27 15.37 7.82 12.11
CA ILE A 27 13.98 8.03 11.68
C ILE A 27 13.06 7.29 12.66
N GLU A 28 11.94 7.92 13.04
CA GLU A 28 10.90 7.26 13.81
C GLU A 28 10.23 6.18 12.96
N VAL A 29 10.78 4.97 13.00
CA VAL A 29 10.17 3.81 12.34
C VAL A 29 8.93 3.43 13.16
N SER A 30 7.75 3.75 12.66
CA SER A 30 6.51 3.23 13.22
C SER A 30 6.48 1.72 12.97
N SER A 31 6.58 0.91 14.02
CA SER A 31 6.57 -0.55 13.90
C SER A 31 5.16 -1.01 13.55
N LYS A 32 4.84 -1.08 12.25
CA LYS A 32 3.58 -1.64 11.77
C LYS A 32 3.60 -3.17 11.89
N ASN A 33 2.42 -3.75 11.98
CA ASN A 33 2.24 -5.20 12.01
C ASN A 33 2.77 -5.80 10.70
N ALA A 34 3.81 -6.62 10.81
CA ALA A 34 4.52 -7.16 9.65
C ALA A 34 3.64 -8.08 8.78
N GLU A 35 2.70 -8.81 9.38
CA GLU A 35 1.77 -9.68 8.65
C GLU A 35 0.81 -8.85 7.81
N LEU A 36 0.23 -7.80 8.42
CA LEU A 36 -0.65 -6.87 7.72
C LEU A 36 0.08 -6.15 6.58
N GLU A 37 1.32 -5.70 6.82
CA GLU A 37 2.16 -5.02 5.84
C GLU A 37 2.46 -5.94 4.65
N ASN A 38 2.96 -7.15 4.90
CA ASN A 38 3.29 -8.13 3.86
C ASN A 38 2.04 -8.56 3.07
N TRP A 39 0.91 -8.77 3.74
CA TRP A 39 -0.34 -9.10 3.07
C TRP A 39 -0.81 -7.96 2.17
N THR A 40 -0.70 -6.72 2.64
CA THR A 40 -1.03 -5.52 1.86
C THR A 40 -0.12 -5.40 0.63
N TYR A 41 1.19 -5.61 0.78
CA TYR A 41 2.12 -5.62 -0.36
C TYR A 41 1.82 -6.73 -1.37
N SER A 42 1.41 -7.90 -0.90
CA SER A 42 0.97 -8.99 -1.78
C SER A 42 -0.24 -8.55 -2.61
N CYS A 43 -1.25 -7.95 -1.99
CA CYS A 43 -2.41 -7.44 -2.70
C CYS A 43 -2.05 -6.31 -3.67
N MET A 44 -1.19 -5.38 -3.27
CA MET A 44 -0.72 -4.28 -4.12
C MET A 44 0.05 -4.81 -5.33
N SER A 45 0.89 -5.83 -5.17
CA SER A 45 1.68 -6.40 -6.27
C SER A 45 0.82 -7.03 -7.36
N ILE A 46 -0.34 -7.57 -7.00
CA ILE A 46 -1.32 -8.11 -7.95
C ILE A 46 -2.08 -6.97 -8.63
N LEU A 47 -2.44 -5.91 -7.89
CA LEU A 47 -3.37 -4.87 -8.35
C LEU A 47 -2.70 -3.64 -8.97
N CYS A 48 -1.39 -3.50 -8.87
CA CYS A 48 -0.66 -2.30 -9.28
C CYS A 48 -0.70 -2.00 -10.79
N HIS A 49 -1.13 -2.95 -11.61
CA HIS A 49 -1.33 -2.75 -13.05
C HIS A 49 -2.65 -2.04 -13.38
N THR A 50 -3.63 -2.09 -12.48
CA THR A 50 -4.95 -1.45 -12.65
C THR A 50 -5.12 -0.23 -11.74
N PHE A 51 -4.49 -0.25 -10.56
CA PHE A 51 -4.64 0.78 -9.54
C PHE A 51 -3.29 1.38 -9.18
N ASN A 52 -3.25 2.70 -8.99
CA ASN A 52 -2.09 3.32 -8.37
C ASN A 52 -2.30 3.44 -6.86
N PHE A 53 -1.24 3.19 -6.11
CA PHE A 53 -1.23 3.20 -4.66
C PHE A 53 -0.31 4.29 -4.12
N TYR A 54 -0.73 4.93 -3.04
CA TYR A 54 0.02 6.00 -2.40
C TYR A 54 -0.02 5.86 -0.88
N TRP A 55 1.11 6.20 -0.26
CA TRP A 55 1.21 6.33 1.18
C TRP A 55 0.29 7.45 1.71
N SER A 56 -0.22 7.26 2.92
CA SER A 56 -1.01 8.28 3.62
C SER A 56 -0.33 8.75 4.90
N ARG A 57 -0.42 10.05 5.20
CA ARG A 57 0.17 10.63 6.42
C ARG A 57 -0.45 10.11 7.71
N TRP A 58 -1.67 9.58 7.60
CA TRP A 58 -2.39 9.00 8.73
C TRP A 58 -1.71 7.76 9.30
N ASN A 59 -0.77 7.14 8.58
CA ASN A 59 0.04 6.03 9.12
C ASN A 59 0.82 6.41 10.38
N ALA A 60 1.22 7.68 10.52
CA ALA A 60 1.88 8.19 11.73
C ALA A 60 0.93 8.34 12.93
N THR A 61 -0.38 8.37 12.69
CA THR A 61 -1.40 8.58 13.74
C THR A 61 -2.13 7.31 14.13
N VAL A 62 -2.31 6.38 13.19
CA VAL A 62 -2.99 5.11 13.42
C VAL A 62 -2.10 4.09 14.13
N SER A 63 -2.73 3.16 14.84
CA SER A 63 -2.05 2.09 15.58
C SER A 63 -1.16 1.21 14.69
N SER A 64 -0.27 0.42 15.31
CA SER A 64 0.61 -0.53 14.61
C SER A 64 -0.17 -1.59 13.81
N ASP A 65 -1.37 -1.96 14.26
CA ASP A 65 -2.23 -2.96 13.62
C ASP A 65 -3.15 -2.37 12.53
N GLN A 66 -2.92 -1.10 12.18
CA GLN A 66 -3.68 -0.37 11.18
C GLN A 66 -2.75 0.27 10.15
N LEU A 67 -3.15 0.14 8.88
CA LEU A 67 -2.52 0.81 7.76
C LEU A 67 -3.53 1.69 7.05
N VAL A 68 -3.13 2.90 6.70
CA VAL A 68 -3.95 3.81 5.87
C VAL A 68 -3.23 4.06 4.57
N MET A 69 -3.94 3.91 3.46
CA MET A 69 -3.37 4.15 2.15
C MET A 69 -4.39 4.81 1.24
N LYS A 70 -3.87 5.46 0.20
CA LYS A 70 -4.66 6.07 -0.86
C LYS A 70 -4.54 5.22 -2.11
N TYR A 71 -5.60 5.21 -2.90
CA TYR A 71 -5.56 4.62 -4.21
C TYR A 71 -6.43 5.39 -5.20
N ASN A 72 -6.12 5.27 -6.48
CA ASN A 72 -6.96 5.68 -7.60
C ASN A 72 -6.88 4.63 -8.72
N TYR A 73 -7.72 4.77 -9.73
CA TYR A 73 -7.61 3.96 -10.92
C TYR A 73 -6.42 4.43 -11.77
N GLY A 74 -5.71 3.49 -12.40
CA GLY A 74 -4.52 3.75 -13.22
C GLY A 74 -4.75 4.80 -14.30
N GLU A 75 -5.96 4.81 -14.88
CA GLU A 75 -6.35 5.71 -15.97
C GLU A 75 -7.00 7.02 -15.50
N ASP A 76 -7.22 7.17 -14.19
CA ASP A 76 -7.94 8.33 -13.66
C ASP A 76 -7.05 9.58 -13.63
N LYS A 77 -7.29 10.45 -14.61
CA LYS A 77 -6.59 11.74 -14.79
C LYS A 77 -7.09 12.83 -13.83
N GLU A 78 -8.22 12.61 -13.14
CA GLU A 78 -8.84 13.64 -12.30
C GLU A 78 -8.18 13.78 -10.92
N GLY A 79 -7.20 12.92 -10.59
CA GLY A 79 -6.43 13.02 -9.34
C GLY A 79 -7.27 12.81 -8.08
N LYS A 80 -8.45 12.16 -8.20
CA LYS A 80 -9.29 11.81 -7.05
C LYS A 80 -8.74 10.58 -6.36
N PHE A 81 -8.29 10.75 -5.11
CA PHE A 81 -7.80 9.65 -4.29
C PHE A 81 -8.87 9.17 -3.31
N ASN A 82 -9.12 7.87 -3.31
CA ASN A 82 -9.90 7.21 -2.27
C ASN A 82 -8.96 6.79 -1.15
N HIS A 83 -9.43 6.86 0.09
CA HIS A 83 -8.66 6.47 1.26
C HIS A 83 -9.22 5.18 1.83
N VAL A 84 -8.34 4.24 2.16
CA VAL A 84 -8.71 2.95 2.74
C VAL A 84 -7.93 2.72 4.03
N LEU A 85 -8.64 2.29 5.05
CA LEU A 85 -8.12 1.76 6.30
C LEU A 85 -8.08 0.24 6.21
N LEU A 86 -6.90 -0.31 6.46
CA LEU A 86 -6.63 -1.75 6.47
C LEU A 86 -6.27 -2.19 7.89
N THR A 87 -6.79 -3.35 8.24
CA THR A 87 -6.47 -4.11 9.45
C THR A 87 -6.28 -5.56 9.04
N THR A 88 -5.78 -6.41 9.94
CA THR A 88 -5.61 -7.85 9.69
C THR A 88 -6.93 -8.54 9.29
N GLU A 89 -8.06 -8.06 9.78
CA GLU A 89 -9.37 -8.69 9.57
C GLU A 89 -10.21 -8.06 8.46
N ARG A 90 -9.97 -6.78 8.15
CA ARG A 90 -10.84 -6.01 7.25
C ARG A 90 -10.17 -4.86 6.54
N ALA A 91 -10.72 -4.52 5.38
CA ALA A 91 -10.46 -3.34 4.58
C ALA A 91 -11.72 -2.48 4.43
N VAL A 92 -11.56 -1.17 4.59
CA VAL A 92 -12.68 -0.21 4.63
C VAL A 92 -12.27 1.11 4.00
N GLU A 93 -13.09 1.62 3.09
CA GLU A 93 -12.93 3.00 2.64
C GLU A 93 -13.43 3.99 3.67
N ILE A 94 -12.60 4.98 3.95
CA ILE A 94 -12.86 6.00 4.96
C ILE A 94 -13.14 7.35 4.31
N LYS A 95 -13.95 8.18 4.99
CA LYS A 95 -14.21 9.57 4.57
C LYS A 95 -13.03 10.51 4.82
N CYS A 96 -12.05 10.07 5.60
CA CYS A 96 -10.91 10.89 5.97
C CYS A 96 -10.03 11.17 4.77
N THR A 97 -9.72 12.45 4.56
CA THR A 97 -8.78 12.89 3.53
C THR A 97 -7.51 13.42 4.18
N GLU A 98 -6.45 13.60 3.39
CA GLU A 98 -5.21 14.25 3.86
C GLU A 98 -5.42 15.69 4.35
N SER A 99 -6.49 16.36 3.93
CA SER A 99 -6.80 17.75 4.33
C SER A 99 -7.48 17.85 5.70
N ASN A 100 -7.97 16.74 6.26
CA ASN A 100 -8.65 16.75 7.56
C ASN A 100 -7.66 17.07 8.69
N THR A 101 -8.08 17.84 9.69
CA THR A 101 -7.21 18.19 10.83
C THR A 101 -6.95 17.02 11.78
N LYS A 102 -7.89 16.07 11.85
CA LYS A 102 -7.82 14.87 12.69
C LYS A 102 -8.18 13.63 11.89
N PHE A 103 -7.61 12.51 12.27
CA PHE A 103 -7.93 11.21 11.69
C PHE A 103 -9.40 10.86 11.98
N CYS A 104 -10.05 10.25 10.99
CA CYS A 104 -11.43 9.80 11.09
C CYS A 104 -11.55 8.40 10.46
N ASP A 105 -12.04 7.44 11.23
CA ASP A 105 -12.24 6.06 10.79
C ASP A 105 -13.67 5.80 10.28
N GLU A 106 -14.46 6.85 10.08
CA GLU A 106 -15.81 6.74 9.57
C GLU A 106 -15.82 6.20 8.13
N PRO A 107 -16.60 5.14 7.86
CA PRO A 107 -16.63 4.53 6.55
C PRO A 107 -17.40 5.40 5.56
N LEU A 108 -16.92 5.44 4.31
CA LEU A 108 -17.50 6.23 3.22
C LEU A 108 -18.90 5.73 2.83
N ASN A 109 -19.04 4.43 2.60
CA ASN A 109 -20.27 3.77 2.12
C ASN A 109 -21.00 2.98 3.23
N GLY A 110 -21.19 3.58 4.41
CA GLY A 110 -21.83 2.90 5.55
C GLY A 110 -20.98 1.72 6.07
N LYS A 111 -21.59 0.70 6.69
CA LYS A 111 -20.86 -0.44 7.30
C LYS A 111 -20.41 -1.52 6.30
N LYS A 112 -20.03 -1.15 5.06
CA LYS A 112 -19.51 -2.14 4.10
C LYS A 112 -18.04 -2.41 4.41
N TYR A 113 -17.78 -3.61 4.91
CA TYR A 113 -16.44 -4.13 5.22
C TYR A 113 -16.09 -5.21 4.20
N TYR A 114 -14.82 -5.27 3.81
CA TYR A 114 -14.29 -6.33 2.95
C TYR A 114 -13.19 -7.08 3.70
N SER A 115 -12.94 -8.34 3.36
CA SER A 115 -11.92 -9.13 4.06
C SER A 115 -10.51 -8.54 3.90
N ASN A 116 -10.22 -7.97 2.73
CA ASN A 116 -8.95 -7.30 2.45
C ASN A 116 -9.11 -6.32 1.28
N ILE A 117 -8.03 -5.61 0.96
CA ILE A 117 -8.05 -4.61 -0.11
C ILE A 117 -8.31 -5.22 -1.49
N TYR A 118 -7.87 -6.46 -1.74
CA TYR A 118 -8.14 -7.13 -3.01
C TYR A 118 -9.64 -7.29 -3.23
N HIS A 119 -10.38 -7.82 -2.26
CA HIS A 119 -11.83 -7.96 -2.37
C HIS A 119 -12.54 -6.61 -2.52
N LEU A 120 -12.06 -5.58 -1.83
CA LEU A 120 -12.61 -4.21 -1.93
C LEU A 120 -12.43 -3.64 -3.35
N LEU A 121 -11.24 -3.77 -3.92
CA LEU A 121 -10.93 -3.24 -5.25
C LEU A 121 -11.55 -4.08 -6.37
N MET A 122 -11.64 -5.40 -6.19
CA MET A 122 -12.33 -6.28 -7.15
C MET A 122 -13.84 -6.02 -7.21
N ASP A 123 -14.51 -5.79 -6.08
CA ASP A 123 -15.94 -5.42 -6.06
C ASP A 123 -16.20 -4.08 -6.77
N LYS A 124 -15.21 -3.18 -6.75
CA LYS A 124 -15.27 -1.89 -7.43
C LYS A 124 -14.90 -1.95 -8.91
N ASN A 125 -14.06 -2.90 -9.28
CA ASN A 125 -13.65 -3.10 -10.65
C ASN A 125 -14.75 -3.86 -11.41
N GLN A 126 -15.68 -3.13 -12.02
CA GLN A 126 -16.79 -3.70 -12.78
C GLN A 126 -16.34 -4.32 -14.11
N GLU A 127 -15.16 -3.95 -14.59
CA GLU A 127 -14.59 -4.42 -15.83
C GLU A 127 -13.48 -5.42 -15.50
N GLU A 128 -13.48 -6.58 -16.17
CA GLU A 128 -12.54 -7.72 -16.04
C GLU A 128 -11.09 -7.35 -16.43
N THR A 129 -10.57 -6.24 -15.89
CA THR A 129 -9.30 -5.61 -16.26
C THR A 129 -8.13 -6.05 -15.40
N VAL A 130 -8.37 -6.90 -14.39
CA VAL A 130 -7.29 -7.63 -13.73
C VAL A 130 -6.80 -8.70 -14.72
N LYS A 131 -5.90 -8.27 -15.61
CA LYS A 131 -5.25 -9.14 -16.59
C LYS A 131 -4.45 -10.19 -15.83
N GLU A 132 -4.26 -11.36 -16.45
CA GLU A 132 -3.27 -12.30 -15.94
C GLU A 132 -1.91 -11.61 -15.89
N VAL A 133 -1.40 -11.44 -14.67
CA VAL A 133 -0.10 -10.83 -14.40
C VAL A 133 0.92 -11.96 -14.24
N ASP A 134 2.08 -11.79 -14.87
CA ASP A 134 3.18 -12.74 -14.72
C ASP A 134 3.63 -12.82 -13.25
N TYR A 135 3.86 -14.05 -12.78
CA TYR A 135 4.30 -14.32 -11.41
C TYR A 135 5.64 -13.63 -11.12
N GLU A 136 6.54 -13.52 -12.10
CA GLU A 136 7.84 -12.85 -11.93
C GLU A 136 7.66 -11.36 -11.65
N PHE A 137 6.68 -10.73 -12.31
CA PHE A 137 6.35 -9.33 -12.09
C PHE A 137 5.77 -9.12 -10.69
N VAL A 138 4.76 -9.91 -10.31
CA VAL A 138 4.13 -9.83 -8.98
C VAL A 138 5.17 -10.01 -7.89
N ASN A 139 6.03 -11.02 -8.02
CA ASN A 139 7.08 -11.31 -7.06
C ASN A 139 8.08 -10.13 -6.96
N THR A 140 8.51 -9.58 -8.10
CA THR A 140 9.44 -8.45 -8.13
C THR A 140 8.86 -7.22 -7.44
N VAL A 141 7.59 -6.87 -7.73
CA VAL A 141 6.92 -5.74 -7.09
C VAL A 141 6.77 -5.97 -5.58
N PHE A 142 6.37 -7.17 -5.17
CA PHE A 142 6.27 -7.53 -3.76
C PHE A 142 7.60 -7.36 -3.01
N PHE A 143 8.70 -7.89 -3.57
CA PHE A 143 10.03 -7.77 -2.98
C PHE A 143 10.48 -6.31 -2.90
N LEU A 144 10.21 -5.51 -3.92
CA LEU A 144 10.55 -4.10 -3.96
C LEU A 144 9.77 -3.31 -2.89
N LEU A 145 8.45 -3.50 -2.81
CA LEU A 145 7.60 -2.86 -1.78
C LEU A 145 8.02 -3.26 -0.36
N SER A 146 8.31 -4.55 -0.15
CA SER A 146 8.76 -5.07 1.14
C SER A 146 10.12 -4.50 1.56
N SER A 147 11.01 -4.25 0.59
CA SER A 147 12.32 -3.64 0.83
C SER A 147 12.21 -2.15 1.16
N CYS A 148 11.23 -1.45 0.56
CA CYS A 148 10.94 -0.05 0.85
C CYS A 148 10.35 0.19 2.23
N LYS A 149 9.68 -0.81 2.84
CA LYS A 149 8.93 -0.64 4.11
C LYS A 149 8.05 0.61 4.08
N LEU A 150 7.30 0.75 2.99
CA LEU A 150 6.50 1.93 2.64
C LEU A 150 5.55 2.40 3.74
N PHE A 151 5.06 1.51 4.61
CA PHE A 151 4.12 1.88 5.67
C PHE A 151 4.77 2.06 7.04
N SER A 152 5.97 1.52 7.24
CA SER A 152 6.68 1.54 8.52
C SER A 152 7.63 2.75 8.66
N CYS A 153 7.98 3.44 7.57
CA CYS A 153 8.79 4.65 7.62
C CYS A 153 7.90 5.90 7.76
N SER A 154 8.11 6.68 8.82
CA SER A 154 7.44 7.95 9.09
C SER A 154 8.42 9.04 9.50
#